data_AF-A0A284VR88-F1
#
_entry.id   AF-A0A284VR88-F1
#
_cell.length_a   1.000
_cell.length_b   1.000
_cell.length_c   1.000
_cell.angle_alpha   90.00
_cell.angle_beta   90.00
_cell.angle_gamma   90.00
#
_symmetry.space_group_name_H-M   'P 1'
#
loop_
_entity.id
_entity.type
_entity.pdbx_description
1 polymer ?
#
loop_
_entity_poly.entity_id
_entity_poly.type
_entity_poly.pdbx_seq_one_letter_code
_entity_poly.pdbx_strand_id
1 'polypeptide(L)'
;MFPGLGKGINPRKMASMMKQMGIDINEIENVEEVIIRTPEKELIFKDAQVTIMDAKGMKTYQVVGTAQEVAREAKIPEEDIRLVMEQTKASESDARSALKETKGDIAAAILKLSKTG
;
A
#
# COMPACT_ATOMS: atom_id res chain seq x y z
N MET A 1 4.03 -22.39 4.44
CA MET A 1 4.90 -23.58 4.53
C MET A 1 4.06 -24.78 4.14
N PHE A 2 4.31 -25.38 2.97
CA PHE A 2 3.57 -26.56 2.51
C PHE A 2 4.13 -27.83 3.17
N PRO A 3 3.30 -28.67 3.83
CA PRO A 3 3.76 -29.92 4.44
C PRO A 3 3.92 -31.00 3.36
N GLY A 4 5.11 -31.60 3.23
CA GLY A 4 5.32 -32.81 2.40
C GLY A 4 6.58 -32.88 1.53
N LEU A 5 7.38 -31.82 1.41
CA LEU A 5 8.65 -31.89 0.66
C LEU A 5 9.80 -32.34 1.57
N GLY A 6 9.91 -33.67 1.67
CA GLY A 6 11.04 -34.34 2.28
C GLY A 6 12.37 -33.94 1.62
N LYS A 7 13.40 -33.84 2.47
CA LYS A 7 14.83 -33.90 2.15
C LYS A 7 15.11 -34.56 0.79
N GLY A 8 15.72 -33.84 -0.15
CA GLY A 8 16.55 -34.48 -1.18
C GLY A 8 16.35 -34.07 -2.64
N ILE A 9 15.42 -33.17 -2.98
CA ILE A 9 15.33 -32.70 -4.37
C ILE A 9 16.40 -31.63 -4.64
N ASN A 10 17.34 -31.96 -5.53
CA ASN A 10 18.38 -31.03 -6.00
C ASN A 10 17.73 -29.77 -6.62
N PRO A 11 18.04 -28.56 -6.16
CA PRO A 11 17.42 -27.30 -6.61
C PRO A 11 17.41 -27.11 -8.13
N ARG A 12 18.49 -27.55 -8.80
CA ARG A 12 18.60 -27.46 -10.27
C ARG A 12 17.61 -28.36 -11.00
N LYS A 13 17.33 -29.54 -10.43
CA LYS A 13 16.38 -30.51 -10.99
C LYS A 13 14.95 -30.02 -10.82
N MET A 14 14.65 -29.34 -9.71
CA MET A 14 13.35 -28.70 -9.48
C MET A 14 13.11 -27.54 -10.45
N ALA A 15 14.10 -26.66 -10.65
CA ALA A 15 13.99 -25.56 -11.60
C ALA A 15 13.73 -26.07 -13.03
N SER A 16 14.44 -27.13 -13.45
CA SER A 16 14.21 -27.76 -14.76
C SER A 16 12.82 -28.38 -14.90
N MET A 17 12.30 -29.02 -13.84
CA MET A 17 10.94 -29.57 -13.84
C MET A 17 9.88 -28.47 -13.91
N MET A 18 10.02 -27.39 -13.12
CA MET A 18 9.08 -26.26 -13.14
C MET A 18 9.03 -25.60 -14.52
N LYS A 19 10.19 -25.41 -15.15
CA LYS A 19 10.29 -24.86 -16.50
C LYS A 19 9.58 -25.74 -17.54
N GLN A 20 9.69 -27.08 -17.42
CA GLN A 20 8.94 -28.01 -18.28
C GLN A 20 7.42 -27.95 -18.06
N MET A 21 6.98 -27.53 -16.88
CA MET A 21 5.55 -27.30 -16.57
C MET A 21 5.06 -25.92 -17.01
N GLY A 22 5.91 -25.10 -17.65
CA GLY A 22 5.60 -23.73 -18.06
C GLY A 22 5.54 -22.75 -16.89
N ILE A 23 6.31 -23.03 -15.84
CA ILE A 23 6.47 -22.15 -14.68
C ILE A 23 7.91 -21.62 -14.69
N ASP A 24 8.06 -20.32 -14.90
CA ASP A 24 9.35 -19.64 -14.85
C ASP A 24 9.48 -18.85 -13.54
N ILE A 25 10.58 -19.05 -12.82
CA ILE A 25 10.89 -18.35 -11.57
C ILE A 25 12.16 -17.55 -11.79
N ASN A 26 12.09 -16.24 -11.56
CA ASN A 26 13.23 -15.33 -11.71
C ASN A 26 13.28 -14.37 -10.51
N GLU A 27 14.48 -13.94 -10.16
CA GLU A 27 14.70 -12.86 -9.19
C GLU A 27 14.78 -11.52 -9.95
N ILE A 28 14.17 -10.47 -9.40
CA ILE A 28 14.34 -9.11 -9.91
C ILE A 28 15.60 -8.55 -9.25
N GLU A 29 16.63 -8.35 -10.05
CA GLU A 29 17.90 -7.79 -9.56
C GLU A 29 17.79 -6.29 -9.31
N ASN A 30 18.55 -5.80 -8.33
CA ASN A 30 18.71 -4.36 -8.03
C ASN A 30 17.38 -3.62 -7.78
N VAL A 31 16.47 -4.22 -7.01
CA VAL A 31 15.23 -3.56 -6.60
C VAL A 31 15.57 -2.41 -5.66
N GLU A 32 15.28 -1.18 -6.08
CA GLU A 32 15.48 0.02 -5.26
C GLU A 32 14.37 0.22 -4.24
N GLU A 33 13.12 -0.08 -4.63
CA GLU A 33 11.95 0.15 -3.78
C GLU A 33 10.76 -0.73 -4.19
N VAL A 34 9.99 -1.19 -3.20
CA VAL A 34 8.63 -1.71 -3.39
C VAL A 34 7.67 -0.88 -2.54
N ILE A 35 6.61 -0.36 -3.18
CA ILE A 35 5.53 0.35 -2.50
C ILE A 35 4.24 -0.46 -2.62
N ILE A 36 3.70 -0.91 -1.49
CA ILE A 36 2.33 -1.46 -1.41
C ILE A 36 1.41 -0.36 -0.89
N ARG A 37 0.58 0.19 -1.78
CA ARG A 37 -0.35 1.27 -1.46
C ARG A 37 -1.75 0.73 -1.19
N THR A 38 -2.30 1.05 -0.02
CA THR A 38 -3.71 0.82 0.33
C THR A 38 -4.43 2.16 0.50
N PRO A 39 -5.76 2.16 0.72
CA PRO A 39 -6.48 3.39 1.05
C PRO A 39 -6.02 4.03 2.37
N GLU A 40 -5.56 3.24 3.33
CA GLU A 40 -5.24 3.69 4.69
C GLU A 40 -3.75 3.99 4.89
N LYS A 41 -2.88 3.28 4.17
CA LYS A 41 -1.43 3.33 4.39
C LYS A 41 -0.63 2.89 3.18
N GLU A 42 0.65 3.19 3.22
CA GLU A 42 1.67 2.66 2.33
C GLU A 42 2.65 1.81 3.13
N LEU A 43 3.06 0.67 2.57
CA LEU A 43 4.18 -0.13 3.05
C LEU A 43 5.33 0.07 2.07
N ILE A 44 6.42 0.66 2.54
CA ILE A 44 7.57 1.01 1.72
C ILE A 44 8.75 0.12 2.12
N PHE A 45 9.27 -0.65 1.17
CA PHE A 45 10.42 -1.52 1.35
C PHE A 45 11.59 -0.97 0.53
N LYS A 46 12.64 -0.48 1.20
CA LYS A 46 13.86 0.06 0.56
C LYS A 46 14.96 -0.99 0.35
N ASP A 47 14.75 -2.17 0.94
CA ASP A 47 15.68 -3.31 0.96
C ASP A 47 14.99 -4.59 0.46
N ALA A 48 14.07 -4.45 -0.50
CA ALA A 48 13.25 -5.56 -0.96
C ALA A 48 14.02 -6.54 -1.86
N GLN A 49 13.96 -7.82 -1.52
CA GLN A 49 14.23 -8.92 -2.45
C GLN A 49 12.91 -9.35 -3.09
N VAL A 50 12.85 -9.36 -4.43
CA VAL A 50 11.63 -9.68 -5.17
C VAL A 50 11.86 -10.86 -6.10
N THR A 51 11.10 -11.93 -5.90
CA THR A 51 11.05 -13.08 -6.80
C THR A 51 9.74 -13.09 -7.56
N ILE A 52 9.79 -13.25 -8.88
CA ILE A 52 8.62 -13.42 -9.74
C ILE A 52 8.50 -14.87 -10.18
N MET A 53 7.31 -15.44 -10.00
CA MET A 53 6.89 -16.71 -10.57
C MET A 53 5.83 -16.44 -11.65
N ASP A 54 6.12 -16.78 -12.89
CA ASP A 54 5.17 -16.74 -14.01
C ASP A 54 4.67 -18.15 -14.29
N ALA A 55 3.40 -18.41 -14.02
CA ALA A 55 2.73 -19.66 -14.35
C ALA A 55 1.65 -19.37 -15.40
N LYS A 56 1.94 -19.68 -16.66
CA LYS A 56 0.99 -19.53 -17.79
C LYS A 56 0.37 -18.12 -17.88
N GLY A 57 1.16 -17.07 -17.65
CA GLY A 57 0.72 -15.68 -17.72
C GLY A 57 0.17 -15.13 -16.40
N MET A 58 0.02 -15.97 -15.37
CA MET A 58 -0.27 -15.51 -14.02
C MET A 58 1.04 -15.27 -13.28
N LYS A 59 1.35 -14.00 -13.01
CA LYS A 59 2.55 -13.57 -12.31
C LYS A 59 2.28 -13.40 -10.82
N THR A 60 3.02 -14.15 -10.01
CA THR A 60 3.03 -14.03 -8.56
C THR A 60 4.37 -13.43 -8.12
N TYR A 61 4.32 -12.39 -7.30
CA TYR A 61 5.50 -11.72 -6.75
C TYR A 61 5.64 -12.08 -5.28
N GLN A 62 6.82 -12.56 -4.89
CA GLN A 62 7.19 -12.74 -3.50
C GLN A 62 8.14 -11.61 -3.13
N VAL A 63 7.71 -10.77 -2.19
CA VAL A 63 8.49 -9.65 -1.66
C VAL A 63 8.96 -10.03 -0.27
N VAL A 64 10.26 -9.96 -0.03
CA VAL A 64 10.88 -10.17 1.29
C VAL A 64 11.72 -8.93 1.60
N GLY A 65 11.51 -8.34 2.77
CA GLY A 65 12.23 -7.14 3.20
C GLY A 65 11.59 -6.52 4.43
N THR A 66 12.11 -5.36 4.85
CA THR A 66 11.61 -4.64 6.03
C THR A 66 10.71 -3.50 5.58
N ALA A 67 9.43 -3.55 5.94
CA ALA A 67 8.48 -2.50 5.59
C ALA A 67 8.55 -1.32 6.56
N GLN A 68 8.65 -0.10 6.03
CA GLN A 68 8.25 1.12 6.72
C GLN A 68 6.77 1.40 6.44
N GLU A 69 5.95 1.49 7.49
CA GLU A 69 4.54 1.85 7.39
C GLU A 69 4.36 3.37 7.44
N VAL A 70 3.67 3.92 6.44
CA VAL A 70 3.33 5.34 6.35
C VAL A 70 1.81 5.46 6.25
N ALA A 71 1.17 6.12 7.22
CA ALA A 71 -0.25 6.39 7.14
C ALA A 71 -0.54 7.32 5.96
N ARG A 72 -1.54 6.98 5.15
CA ARG A 72 -1.94 7.82 4.04
C ARG A 72 -2.82 8.94 4.57
N GLU A 73 -2.46 10.19 4.28
CA GLU A 73 -3.36 11.29 4.57
C GLU A 73 -4.66 11.08 3.78
N ALA A 74 -5.80 11.15 4.47
CA ALA A 74 -7.09 11.10 3.81
C ALA A 74 -7.09 12.16 2.69
N LYS A 75 -7.39 11.75 1.46
CA LYS A 75 -7.62 12.71 0.39
C LYS A 75 -8.93 13.43 0.70
N ILE A 76 -8.81 14.64 1.20
CA ILE A 76 -9.93 15.52 1.46
C ILE A 76 -10.22 16.25 0.13
N PRO A 77 -11.41 16.08 -0.48
CA PRO A 77 -11.81 16.82 -1.66
C PRO A 77 -11.77 18.34 -1.40
N GLU A 78 -11.30 19.10 -2.38
CA GLU A 78 -11.29 20.57 -2.29
C GLU A 78 -12.70 21.17 -2.16
N GLU A 79 -13.71 20.47 -2.70
CA GLU A 79 -15.12 20.84 -2.53
C GLU A 79 -15.57 20.77 -1.06
N ASP A 80 -15.16 19.72 -0.33
CA ASP A 80 -15.48 19.56 1.09
C ASP A 80 -14.80 20.65 1.93
N ILE A 81 -13.54 20.99 1.60
CA ILE A 81 -12.82 22.10 2.25
C ILE A 81 -13.57 23.42 2.04
N ARG A 82 -14.02 23.70 0.81
CA ARG A 82 -14.81 24.90 0.49
C ARG A 82 -16.12 24.95 1.24
N LEU A 83 -16.86 23.84 1.30
CA LEU A 83 -18.11 23.75 2.06
C LEU A 83 -17.89 24.08 3.54
N VAL A 84 -16.83 23.53 4.15
CA VAL A 84 -16.50 23.83 5.56
C VAL A 84 -16.12 25.31 5.72
N MET A 85 -15.30 25.88 4.84
CA MET A 85 -14.92 27.30 4.89
C MET A 85 -16.14 28.22 4.77
N GLU A 86 -17.04 27.96 3.82
CA GLU A 86 -18.24 28.78 3.59
C GLU A 86 -19.16 28.79 4.82
N GLN A 87 -19.30 27.65 5.51
CA GLN A 87 -20.19 27.53 6.67
C GLN A 87 -19.57 28.04 7.98
N THR A 88 -18.25 27.99 8.12
CA THR A 88 -17.56 28.28 9.39
C THR A 88 -16.78 29.59 9.37
N LYS A 89 -16.57 30.18 8.18
CA LYS A 89 -15.64 31.31 7.92
C LYS A 89 -14.19 31.03 8.35
N ALA A 90 -13.83 29.77 8.56
CA ALA A 90 -12.49 29.36 8.90
C ALA A 90 -11.54 29.46 7.70
N SER A 91 -10.24 29.50 7.96
CA SER A 91 -9.24 29.45 6.89
C SER A 91 -9.21 28.07 6.22
N GLU A 92 -8.67 27.99 5.01
CA GLU A 92 -8.49 26.72 4.28
C GLU A 92 -7.67 25.70 5.11
N SER A 93 -6.64 26.19 5.79
CA SER A 93 -5.80 25.39 6.68
C SER A 93 -6.60 24.78 7.84
N ASP A 94 -7.48 25.57 8.46
CA ASP A 94 -8.31 25.12 9.58
C ASP A 94 -9.40 24.16 9.11
N ALA A 95 -10.04 24.45 7.97
CA ALA A 95 -11.04 23.59 7.36
C ALA A 95 -10.44 22.22 6.98
N ARG A 96 -9.27 22.21 6.35
CA ARG A 96 -8.54 20.98 5.99
C ARG A 96 -8.13 20.19 7.23
N SER A 97 -7.66 20.87 8.28
CA SER A 97 -7.30 20.21 9.56
C SER A 97 -8.52 19.60 10.24
N ALA A 98 -9.63 20.34 10.32
CA ALA A 98 -10.88 19.84 10.88
C ALA A 98 -11.39 18.60 10.14
N LEU A 99 -11.42 18.63 8.80
CA LEU A 99 -11.80 17.47 7.98
C LEU A 99 -10.84 16.29 8.14
N LYS A 100 -9.54 16.54 8.33
CA LYS A 100 -8.55 15.47 8.60
C LYS A 100 -8.84 14.80 9.94
N GLU A 101 -9.12 15.59 10.97
CA GLU A 101 -9.42 15.09 12.32
C GLU A 101 -10.78 14.39 12.40
N THR A 102 -11.75 14.79 11.58
CA THR A 102 -13.07 14.15 11.49
C THR A 102 -13.13 13.05 10.42
N LYS A 103 -11.98 12.65 9.86
CA LYS A 103 -11.87 11.61 8.83
C LYS A 103 -12.78 11.84 7.61
N GLY A 104 -12.95 13.11 7.23
CA GLY A 104 -13.77 13.52 6.08
C GLY A 104 -15.25 13.77 6.39
N ASP A 105 -15.69 13.67 7.65
CA ASP A 105 -17.05 14.06 8.02
C ASP A 105 -17.20 15.58 8.04
N ILE A 106 -17.89 16.11 7.03
CA ILE A 106 -18.14 17.55 6.82
C ILE A 106 -18.97 18.13 7.97
N ALA A 107 -20.03 17.45 8.40
CA ALA A 107 -20.91 17.95 9.44
C ALA A 107 -20.18 18.02 10.79
N ALA A 108 -19.41 16.98 11.12
CA ALA A 108 -18.56 16.98 12.29
C ALA A 108 -17.47 18.07 12.23
N ALA A 109 -16.88 18.32 11.05
CA ALA A 109 -15.88 19.36 10.87
C ALA A 109 -16.47 20.77 11.07
N ILE A 110 -17.65 21.04 10.50
CA ILE A 110 -18.38 22.31 10.69
C ILE A 110 -18.70 22.51 12.17
N LEU A 111 -19.31 21.52 12.83
CA LEU A 111 -19.67 21.61 14.24
C LEU A 111 -18.45 21.85 15.15
N LYS A 112 -17.29 21.28 14.79
CA LYS A 112 -16.05 21.46 15.53
C LYS A 112 -15.52 22.88 15.42
N LEU A 113 -15.47 23.44 14.21
CA LEU A 113 -14.97 24.80 13.98
C LEU A 113 -15.94 25.85 14.53
N SER A 114 -17.25 25.65 14.41
CA SER A 114 -18.27 26.55 14.96
C SER A 114 -18.33 26.59 16.49
N LYS A 115 -17.75 25.61 17.19
CA LYS A 115 -17.61 25.64 18.66
C LYS A 115 -16.38 26.43 19.15
N THR A 116 -15.51 26.83 18.23
CA THR A 116 -14.23 27.50 18.54
C THR A 116 -14.30 29.02 18.33
N GLY A 117 -15.41 29.54 17.80
CA GLY A 117 -15.72 30.98 17.69
C GLY A 117 -16.82 31.40 18.65
#